data_AF-A0A9X0XM50-F1
#
_entry.id   AF-A0A9X0XM50-F1
#
_cell.length_a   1.000
_cell.length_b   1.000
_cell.length_c   1.000
_cell.angle_alpha   90.00
_cell.angle_beta   90.00
_cell.angle_gamma   90.00
#
_symmetry.space_group_name_H-M   'P 1'
#
loop_
_entity.id
_entity.type
_entity.pdbx_description
1 polymer ?
#
loop_
_entity_poly.entity_id
_entity_poly.type
_entity_poly.pdbx_seq_one_letter_code
_entity_poly.pdbx_strand_id
1 'polypeptide(L)'
;MIPKGWSSLTTDERSRGAQIKRLLDRRLAGVSRDAVATARHQIAQALEEQLAKAAEQGAQQLHVQTEPMRGVPISASLVVTVVDNIQDSSFPAAIERALGSSEGVLDHGPSQAGPYASLRRVRRVQSQDAGTDGQRRWETCVDHVIEVSDTDLLVLTFATTTDQVSGPLVLLFDAIADSLQPAPEESGGCPDSPAAPRVT
;
A
#
# COMPACT_ATOMS: atom_id res chain seq x y z
N MET A 1 -10.77 -4.87 -3.50
CA MET A 1 -10.89 -5.82 -2.37
C MET A 1 -9.50 -6.18 -1.88
N ILE A 2 -9.26 -6.25 -0.57
CA ILE A 2 -7.98 -6.78 -0.04
C ILE A 2 -8.04 -8.31 0.08
N PRO A 3 -6.95 -9.05 -0.25
CA PRO A 3 -6.95 -10.50 -0.13
C PRO A 3 -7.19 -10.98 1.30
N LYS A 4 -7.73 -12.21 1.47
CA LYS A 4 -7.86 -12.83 2.80
C LYS A 4 -6.50 -12.89 3.50
N GLY A 5 -6.48 -12.56 4.80
CA GLY A 5 -5.26 -12.52 5.62
C GLY A 5 -4.57 -11.15 5.72
N TRP A 6 -5.09 -10.13 5.02
CA TRP A 6 -4.63 -8.75 5.10
C TRP A 6 -5.42 -7.95 6.13
N SER A 7 -4.73 -7.06 6.85
CA SER A 7 -5.34 -6.13 7.81
C SER A 7 -4.99 -4.70 7.42
N SER A 8 -5.99 -3.82 7.41
CA SER A 8 -5.79 -2.39 7.17
C SER A 8 -5.56 -1.66 8.49
N LEU A 9 -4.53 -0.82 8.53
CA LEU A 9 -4.22 0.09 9.61
C LEU A 9 -4.28 1.51 9.06
N THR A 10 -4.97 2.42 9.73
CA THR A 10 -4.99 3.83 9.31
C THR A 10 -3.73 4.53 9.82
N THR A 11 -3.26 5.54 9.07
CA THR A 11 -2.10 6.34 9.47
C THR A 11 -2.41 7.41 10.53
N ASP A 12 -3.69 7.65 10.83
CA ASP A 12 -4.16 8.57 11.89
C ASP A 12 -3.47 8.31 13.25
N GLU A 13 -2.74 9.31 13.72
CA GLU A 13 -1.93 9.30 14.95
C GLU A 13 -2.77 8.93 16.18
N ARG A 14 -4.02 9.40 16.24
CA ARG A 14 -4.90 9.19 17.40
C ARG A 14 -5.35 7.74 17.55
N SER A 15 -5.45 7.02 16.45
CA SER A 15 -6.00 5.65 16.43
C SER A 15 -4.96 4.58 16.10
N ARG A 16 -3.74 4.97 15.70
CA ARG A 16 -2.59 4.10 15.39
C ARG A 16 -2.30 3.05 16.48
N GLY A 17 -1.97 3.48 17.69
CA GLY A 17 -1.60 2.57 18.78
C GLY A 17 -2.73 1.60 19.17
N ALA A 18 -3.98 2.06 19.12
CA ALA A 18 -5.15 1.23 19.42
C ALA A 18 -5.42 0.17 18.32
N GLN A 19 -5.09 0.47 17.06
CA GLN A 19 -5.23 -0.47 15.95
C GLN A 19 -4.13 -1.53 15.94
N ILE A 20 -2.89 -1.12 16.17
CA ILE A 20 -1.74 -2.04 16.30
C ILE A 20 -1.97 -3.01 17.46
N LYS A 21 -2.40 -2.50 18.62
CA LYS A 21 -2.74 -3.33 19.78
C LYS A 21 -3.82 -4.37 19.44
N ARG A 22 -4.91 -3.94 18.79
CA ARG A 22 -6.01 -4.83 18.36
C ARG A 22 -5.57 -5.86 17.31
N LEU A 23 -4.63 -5.52 16.45
CA LEU A 23 -4.06 -6.44 15.47
C LEU A 23 -3.23 -7.52 16.18
N LEU A 24 -2.32 -7.11 17.06
CA LEU A 24 -1.46 -8.00 17.83
C LEU A 24 -2.25 -8.90 18.80
N ASP A 25 -3.28 -8.36 19.45
CA ASP A 25 -4.17 -9.13 20.32
C ASP A 25 -4.90 -10.24 19.56
N ARG A 26 -5.35 -9.98 18.34
CA ARG A 26 -5.95 -11.00 17.48
C ARG A 26 -4.94 -12.06 17.04
N ARG A 27 -3.71 -11.65 16.71
CA ARG A 27 -2.70 -12.54 16.15
C ARG A 27 -1.99 -13.41 17.18
N LEU A 28 -1.85 -12.90 18.40
CA LEU A 28 -1.21 -13.62 19.50
C LEU A 28 -2.23 -14.26 20.45
N ALA A 29 -3.51 -14.30 20.05
CA ALA A 29 -4.55 -14.98 20.79
C ALA A 29 -4.18 -16.47 20.97
N GLY A 30 -4.10 -16.92 22.22
CA GLY A 30 -3.77 -18.30 22.56
C GLY A 30 -2.28 -18.62 22.68
N VAL A 31 -1.37 -17.66 22.49
CA VAL A 31 0.06 -17.83 22.73
C VAL A 31 0.45 -17.31 24.12
N SER A 32 1.35 -18.02 24.81
CA SER A 32 1.84 -17.61 26.13
C SER A 32 2.39 -16.19 26.11
N ARG A 33 1.90 -15.34 27.03
CA ARG A 33 2.24 -13.92 27.13
C ARG A 33 3.74 -13.70 27.28
N ASP A 34 4.41 -14.53 28.07
CA ASP A 34 5.85 -14.44 28.32
C ASP A 34 6.69 -14.87 27.11
N ALA A 35 6.19 -15.82 26.33
CA ALA A 35 6.88 -16.28 25.11
C ALA A 35 6.83 -15.26 23.97
N VAL A 36 5.81 -14.38 23.95
CA VAL A 36 5.60 -13.42 22.86
C VAL A 36 5.81 -11.97 23.27
N ALA A 37 6.09 -11.66 24.54
CA ALA A 37 6.21 -10.27 25.02
C ALA A 37 7.24 -9.48 24.21
N THR A 38 8.43 -10.03 24.02
CA THR A 38 9.52 -9.40 23.25
C THR A 38 9.16 -9.26 21.77
N ALA A 39 8.66 -10.34 21.14
CA ALA A 39 8.26 -10.33 19.73
C ALA A 39 7.11 -9.35 19.47
N ARG A 40 6.15 -9.28 20.39
CA ARG A 40 5.01 -8.37 20.33
C ARG A 40 5.46 -6.91 20.39
N HIS A 41 6.40 -6.59 21.27
CA HIS A 41 6.94 -5.24 21.37
C HIS A 41 7.68 -4.83 20.08
N GLN A 42 8.48 -5.73 19.54
CA GLN A 42 9.21 -5.51 18.28
C GLN A 42 8.27 -5.30 17.08
N ILE A 43 7.25 -6.14 16.94
CA ILE A 43 6.26 -5.99 15.86
C ILE A 43 5.45 -4.70 16.03
N ALA A 44 5.12 -4.33 17.28
CA ALA A 44 4.44 -3.06 17.54
C ALA A 44 5.30 -1.86 17.10
N GLN A 45 6.57 -1.82 17.49
CA GLN A 45 7.49 -0.75 17.09
C GLN A 45 7.66 -0.67 15.58
N ALA A 46 7.89 -1.81 14.91
CA ALA A 46 8.03 -1.83 13.46
C ALA A 46 6.76 -1.32 12.73
N LEU A 47 5.57 -1.68 13.23
CA LEU A 47 4.30 -1.17 12.69
C LEU A 47 4.11 0.32 12.97
N GLU A 48 4.51 0.80 14.14
CA GLU A 48 4.46 2.23 14.48
C GLU A 48 5.38 3.05 13.57
N GLU A 49 6.61 2.60 13.36
CA GLU A 49 7.58 3.24 12.46
C GLU A 49 7.10 3.24 11.01
N GLN A 50 6.55 2.12 10.53
CA GLN A 50 5.99 2.05 9.18
C GLN A 50 4.77 2.96 9.02
N LEU A 51 3.89 3.04 10.02
CA LEU A 51 2.72 3.93 9.97
C LEU A 51 3.12 5.41 10.09
N ALA A 52 4.16 5.73 10.86
CA ALA A 52 4.71 7.08 10.94
C ALA A 52 5.34 7.51 9.60
N LYS A 53 6.21 6.66 9.02
CA LYS A 53 6.78 6.88 7.68
C LYS A 53 5.69 7.02 6.61
N ALA A 54 4.65 6.18 6.66
CA ALA A 54 3.52 6.27 5.74
C ALA A 54 2.73 7.58 5.92
N ALA A 55 2.52 8.03 7.17
CA ALA A 55 1.85 9.30 7.46
C ALA A 55 2.66 10.51 6.94
N GLU A 56 3.99 10.51 7.13
CA GLU A 56 4.90 11.53 6.61
C GLU A 56 4.86 11.61 5.06
N GLN A 57 4.56 10.49 4.40
CA GLN A 57 4.42 10.38 2.95
C GLN A 57 2.98 10.64 2.46
N GLY A 58 2.07 11.08 3.33
CA GLY A 58 0.68 11.41 2.98
C GLY A 58 -0.23 10.20 2.78
N ALA A 59 0.24 8.97 3.05
CA ALA A 59 -0.58 7.79 2.94
C ALA A 59 -1.67 7.79 4.01
N GLN A 60 -2.88 7.35 3.65
CA GLN A 60 -4.01 7.28 4.58
C GLN A 60 -4.16 5.91 5.25
N GLN A 61 -3.66 4.85 4.59
CA GLN A 61 -3.79 3.47 5.04
C GLN A 61 -2.54 2.66 4.72
N LEU A 62 -2.22 1.73 5.62
CA LEU A 62 -1.21 0.69 5.48
C LEU A 62 -1.91 -0.67 5.51
N HIS A 63 -1.73 -1.48 4.47
CA HIS A 63 -2.22 -2.86 4.48
C HIS A 63 -1.08 -3.83 4.82
N VAL A 64 -1.30 -4.67 5.82
CA VAL A 64 -0.30 -5.62 6.33
C VAL A 64 -0.82 -7.05 6.18
N GLN A 65 -0.05 -7.90 5.52
CA GLN A 65 -0.32 -9.33 5.53
C GLN A 65 0.04 -9.89 6.90
N THR A 66 -0.91 -10.58 7.54
CA THR A 66 -0.73 -11.07 8.91
C THR A 66 -1.03 -12.56 9.08
N GLU A 67 -1.33 -13.28 7.98
CA GLU A 67 -1.40 -14.75 7.98
C GLU A 67 -0.22 -15.36 7.22
N PRO A 68 0.41 -16.40 7.78
CA PRO A 68 1.42 -17.16 7.05
C PRO A 68 0.78 -17.83 5.84
N MET A 69 1.33 -17.59 4.65
CA MET A 69 0.98 -18.37 3.47
C MET A 69 1.79 -19.66 3.48
N ARG A 70 1.10 -20.81 3.52
CA ARG A 70 1.73 -22.15 3.53
C ARG A 70 2.77 -22.34 4.65
N GLY A 71 2.56 -21.73 5.82
CA GLY A 71 3.43 -21.89 7.00
C GLY A 71 4.66 -20.98 7.03
N VAL A 72 4.86 -20.11 6.04
CA VAL A 72 5.97 -19.15 6.00
C VAL A 72 5.45 -17.76 6.40
N PRO A 73 6.06 -17.09 7.40
CA PRO A 73 5.75 -15.70 7.68
C PRO A 73 6.25 -14.82 6.53
N ILE A 74 5.34 -14.08 5.90
CA ILE A 74 5.66 -13.17 4.80
C ILE A 74 5.55 -11.75 5.30
N SER A 75 6.64 -10.99 5.24
CA SER A 75 6.64 -9.54 5.42
C SER A 75 6.24 -8.87 4.11
N ALA A 76 5.08 -8.22 4.08
CA ALA A 76 4.56 -7.52 2.92
C ALA A 76 3.75 -6.30 3.38
N SER A 77 4.07 -5.13 2.82
CA SER A 77 3.31 -3.89 3.04
C SER A 77 2.91 -3.30 1.70
N LEU A 78 1.68 -2.78 1.62
CA LEU A 78 1.20 -1.96 0.51
C LEU A 78 0.77 -0.60 1.05
N VAL A 79 1.39 0.44 0.50
CA VAL A 79 1.10 1.84 0.76
C VAL A 79 0.39 2.42 -0.45
N VAL A 80 -0.69 3.15 -0.20
CA VAL A 80 -1.48 3.83 -1.23
C VAL A 80 -1.45 5.32 -0.93
N THR A 81 -0.93 6.09 -1.88
CA THR A 81 -0.83 7.53 -1.81
C THR A 81 -1.61 8.14 -2.96
N VAL A 82 -2.49 9.09 -2.66
CA VAL A 82 -3.21 9.89 -3.66
C VAL A 82 -2.56 11.26 -3.68
N VAL A 83 -2.18 11.71 -4.87
CA VAL A 83 -1.67 13.06 -5.11
C VAL A 83 -2.68 13.74 -6.02
N ASP A 84 -3.39 14.73 -5.50
CA ASP A 84 -4.45 15.45 -6.22
C ASP A 84 -4.02 16.87 -6.59
N ASN A 85 -4.77 17.48 -7.50
CA ASN A 85 -4.64 18.90 -7.85
C ASN A 85 -3.22 19.29 -8.32
N ILE A 86 -2.59 18.42 -9.09
CA ILE A 86 -1.28 18.69 -9.72
C ILE A 86 -1.46 19.80 -10.74
N GLN A 87 -0.92 20.99 -10.43
CA GLN A 87 -0.96 22.17 -11.29
C GLN A 87 0.26 22.24 -12.24
N ASP A 88 1.28 21.44 -11.98
CA ASP A 88 2.54 21.45 -12.73
C ASP A 88 2.55 20.33 -13.78
N SER A 89 2.40 20.71 -15.05
CA SER A 89 2.48 19.80 -16.20
C SER A 89 3.81 19.04 -16.34
N SER A 90 4.89 19.49 -15.67
CA SER A 90 6.19 18.81 -15.68
C SER A 90 6.32 17.72 -14.61
N PHE A 91 5.37 17.66 -13.68
CA PHE A 91 5.39 16.74 -12.55
C PHE A 91 5.47 15.26 -12.94
N PRO A 92 4.72 14.75 -13.94
CA PRO A 92 4.83 13.35 -14.37
C PRO A 92 6.23 12.98 -14.85
N ALA A 93 6.84 13.84 -15.68
CA ALA A 93 8.21 13.64 -16.18
C ALA A 93 9.27 13.74 -15.07
N ALA A 94 9.03 14.57 -14.05
CA ALA A 94 9.89 14.65 -12.88
C ALA A 94 9.82 13.37 -12.03
N ILE A 95 8.62 12.83 -11.84
CA ILE A 95 8.41 11.54 -11.15
C ILE A 95 9.11 10.41 -11.91
N GLU A 96 8.91 10.30 -13.22
CA GLU A 96 9.56 9.26 -14.03
C GLU A 96 11.09 9.29 -13.88
N ARG A 97 11.68 10.49 -14.00
CA ARG A 97 13.12 10.66 -13.85
C ARG A 97 13.59 10.31 -12.44
N ALA A 98 12.89 10.77 -11.40
CA ALA A 98 13.21 10.47 -10.01
C ALA A 98 13.14 8.96 -9.73
N LEU A 99 12.14 8.29 -10.29
CA LEU A 99 11.93 6.86 -10.13
C LEU A 99 13.03 6.05 -10.81
N GLY A 100 13.38 6.38 -12.06
CA GLY A 100 14.41 5.70 -12.84
C GLY A 100 15.86 5.95 -12.35
N SER A 101 16.11 7.05 -11.64
CA SER A 101 17.45 7.42 -11.15
C SER A 101 17.75 6.91 -9.73
N SER A 102 16.82 6.19 -9.13
CA SER A 102 16.94 5.69 -7.76
C SER A 102 17.93 4.53 -7.65
N GLU A 103 18.55 4.37 -6.49
CA GLU A 103 19.46 3.25 -6.22
C GLU A 103 18.71 1.91 -6.22
N GLY A 104 19.34 0.86 -6.77
CA GLY A 104 18.83 -0.50 -6.72
C GLY A 104 17.66 -0.77 -7.67
N VAL A 105 17.38 0.11 -8.62
CA VAL A 105 16.36 -0.13 -9.66
C VAL A 105 16.76 -1.33 -10.51
N LEU A 106 15.88 -2.33 -10.54
CA LEU A 106 16.02 -3.53 -11.36
C LEU A 106 15.21 -3.43 -12.64
N ASP A 107 14.07 -2.75 -12.59
CA ASP A 107 13.14 -2.58 -13.70
C ASP A 107 12.40 -1.25 -13.55
N HIS A 108 12.15 -0.58 -14.67
CA HIS A 108 11.45 0.70 -14.72
C HIS A 108 10.93 0.95 -16.13
N GLY A 109 9.63 1.20 -16.27
CA GLY A 109 9.05 1.55 -17.55
C GLY A 109 7.53 1.68 -17.54
N PRO A 110 6.96 2.11 -18.68
CA PRO A 110 5.51 2.23 -18.83
C PRO A 110 4.83 0.86 -18.66
N SER A 111 3.65 0.89 -18.07
CA SER A 111 2.83 -0.25 -17.70
C SER A 111 1.35 0.14 -17.73
N GLN A 112 0.48 -0.80 -17.35
CA GLN A 112 -0.95 -0.58 -17.19
C GLN A 112 -1.38 -1.06 -15.81
N ALA A 113 -2.32 -0.33 -15.21
CA ALA A 113 -2.96 -0.70 -13.96
C ALA A 113 -4.47 -0.64 -14.17
N GLY A 114 -5.05 -1.76 -14.64
CA GLY A 114 -6.43 -1.80 -15.10
C GLY A 114 -6.59 -0.92 -16.35
N PRO A 115 -7.57 0.00 -16.40
CA PRO A 115 -7.75 0.88 -17.56
C PRO A 115 -6.78 2.07 -17.58
N TYR A 116 -5.96 2.26 -16.54
CA TYR A 116 -5.14 3.46 -16.38
C TYR A 116 -3.71 3.27 -16.92
N ALA A 117 -3.16 4.33 -17.50
CA ALA A 117 -1.74 4.42 -17.79
C ALA A 117 -0.95 4.41 -16.47
N SER A 118 0.13 3.64 -16.43
CA SER A 118 0.96 3.55 -15.25
C SER A 118 2.44 3.55 -15.60
N LEU A 119 3.26 4.07 -14.70
CA LEU A 119 4.70 3.84 -14.68
C LEU A 119 5.01 2.84 -13.56
N ARG A 120 5.63 1.73 -13.93
CA ARG A 120 5.99 0.66 -13.00
C ARG A 120 7.49 0.67 -12.74
N ARG A 121 7.87 0.49 -11.48
CA ARG A 121 9.26 0.35 -11.04
C ARG A 121 9.41 -0.83 -10.11
N VAL A 122 10.47 -1.61 -10.28
CA VAL A 122 10.94 -2.59 -9.29
C VAL A 122 12.32 -2.17 -8.84
N ARG A 123 12.52 -2.07 -7.53
CA ARG A 123 13.83 -1.82 -6.94
C ARG A 123 14.13 -2.83 -5.84
N ARG A 124 15.41 -3.13 -5.68
CA ARG A 124 15.94 -3.96 -4.62
C ARG A 124 17.05 -3.20 -3.92
N VAL A 125 16.81 -2.85 -2.66
CA VAL A 125 17.75 -2.11 -1.84
C VAL A 125 18.13 -2.92 -0.61
N GLN A 126 19.31 -2.66 -0.08
CA GLN A 126 19.67 -3.21 1.22
C GLN A 126 18.93 -2.40 2.29
N SER A 127 18.14 -3.07 3.13
CA SER A 127 17.43 -2.44 4.24
C SER A 127 18.43 -1.66 5.09
N GLN A 128 18.14 -0.37 5.29
CA GLN A 128 18.92 0.49 6.19
C GLN A 128 18.76 0.04 7.65
N ASP A 129 17.63 -0.58 7.96
CA ASP A 129 17.37 -1.19 9.26
C ASP A 129 18.02 -2.58 9.29
N ALA A 130 19.05 -2.71 10.12
CA ALA A 130 19.59 -4.02 10.48
C ALA A 130 18.49 -4.79 11.21
N GLY A 131 18.24 -6.04 10.81
CA GLY A 131 17.33 -6.91 11.54
C GLY A 131 17.76 -7.03 13.01
N THR A 132 16.89 -7.59 13.84
CA THR A 132 17.19 -7.89 15.26
C THR A 132 18.41 -8.80 15.46
N ASP A 133 18.89 -9.46 14.40
CA ASP A 133 20.10 -10.28 14.30
C ASP A 133 21.34 -9.47 13.85
N GLY A 134 21.21 -8.16 13.63
CA GLY A 134 22.25 -7.31 13.05
C GLY A 134 22.49 -7.53 11.56
N GLN A 135 21.73 -8.42 10.90
CA GLN A 135 21.87 -8.67 9.47
C GLN A 135 21.05 -7.68 8.67
N ARG A 136 21.72 -7.04 7.70
CA ARG A 136 21.05 -6.26 6.67
C ARG A 136 20.28 -7.19 5.74
N ARG A 137 18.97 -7.00 5.65
CA ARG A 137 18.11 -7.78 4.74
C ARG A 137 17.92 -7.04 3.44
N TRP A 138 17.68 -7.77 2.36
CA TRP A 138 17.26 -7.17 1.11
C TRP A 138 15.77 -6.84 1.18
N GLU A 139 15.43 -5.61 0.81
CA GLU A 139 14.07 -5.16 0.62
C GLU A 139 13.81 -5.07 -0.89
N THR A 140 12.74 -5.71 -1.35
CA THR A 140 12.22 -5.56 -2.71
C THR A 140 11.02 -4.65 -2.65
N CYS A 141 11.02 -3.59 -3.47
CA CYS A 141 9.90 -2.68 -3.59
C CYS A 141 9.39 -2.64 -5.02
N VAL A 142 8.08 -2.50 -5.17
CA VAL A 142 7.41 -2.28 -6.44
C VAL A 142 6.58 -1.02 -6.33
N ASP A 143 6.77 -0.08 -7.24
CA ASP A 143 6.00 1.15 -7.29
C ASP A 143 5.19 1.17 -8.60
N HIS A 144 3.90 1.46 -8.49
CA HIS A 144 3.07 1.88 -9.61
C HIS A 144 2.66 3.33 -9.39
N VAL A 145 3.03 4.20 -10.32
CA VAL A 145 2.44 5.54 -10.43
C VAL A 145 1.38 5.47 -11.51
N ILE A 146 0.17 5.86 -11.18
CA ILE A 146 -1.02 5.63 -12.01
C ILE A 146 -1.69 6.98 -12.26
N GLU A 147 -1.88 7.30 -13.53
CA GLU A 147 -2.57 8.51 -13.95
C GLU A 147 -4.09 8.25 -13.92
N VAL A 148 -4.76 8.83 -12.93
CA VAL A 148 -6.21 8.66 -12.75
C VAL A 148 -6.98 9.77 -13.49
N SER A 149 -6.42 10.98 -13.50
CA SER A 149 -6.88 12.14 -14.27
C SER A 149 -5.67 13.01 -14.65
N ASP A 150 -5.90 14.09 -15.40
CA ASP A 150 -4.83 15.04 -15.78
C ASP A 150 -4.16 15.73 -14.57
N THR A 151 -4.83 15.75 -13.42
CA THR A 151 -4.34 16.43 -12.20
C THR A 151 -4.14 15.48 -11.02
N ASP A 152 -4.52 14.21 -11.16
CA ASP A 152 -4.55 13.27 -10.03
C ASP A 152 -3.75 12.01 -10.34
N LEU A 153 -2.82 11.69 -9.45
CA LEU A 153 -2.01 10.47 -9.48
C LEU A 153 -2.31 9.58 -8.30
N LEU A 154 -2.32 8.28 -8.55
CA LEU A 154 -2.35 7.24 -7.53
C LEU A 154 -1.01 6.53 -7.51
N VAL A 155 -0.33 6.52 -6.37
CA VAL A 155 0.93 5.81 -6.17
C VAL A 155 0.70 4.60 -5.27
N LEU A 156 0.98 3.41 -5.80
CA LEU A 156 0.99 2.16 -5.06
C LEU A 156 2.43 1.75 -4.81
N THR A 157 2.85 1.72 -3.54
CA THR A 157 4.18 1.25 -3.16
C THR A 157 4.05 -0.03 -2.36
N PHE A 158 4.54 -1.11 -2.93
CA PHE A 158 4.71 -2.40 -2.27
C PHE A 158 6.14 -2.55 -1.76
N ALA A 159 6.31 -3.15 -0.58
CA ALA A 159 7.61 -3.58 -0.08
C ALA A 159 7.56 -4.94 0.61
N THR A 160 8.63 -5.74 0.44
CA THR A 160 8.85 -7.00 1.15
C THR A 160 10.31 -7.20 1.50
N THR A 161 10.56 -7.72 2.70
CA THR A 161 11.88 -8.19 3.15
C THR A 161 12.03 -9.71 3.08
N THR A 162 11.01 -10.42 2.57
CA THR A 162 11.02 -11.88 2.46
C THR A 162 11.53 -12.30 1.07
N ASP A 163 12.86 -12.35 0.93
CA ASP A 163 13.53 -12.55 -0.36
C ASP A 163 13.06 -13.81 -1.13
N GLN A 164 12.85 -14.93 -0.40
CA GLN A 164 12.45 -16.22 -0.97
C GLN A 164 11.12 -16.19 -1.75
N VAL A 165 10.24 -15.24 -1.44
CA VAL A 165 8.93 -15.09 -2.08
C VAL A 165 8.79 -13.73 -2.78
N SER A 166 9.87 -12.96 -2.90
CA SER A 166 9.85 -11.63 -3.51
C SER A 166 9.27 -11.67 -4.92
N GLY A 167 9.76 -12.56 -5.80
CA GLY A 167 9.26 -12.71 -7.17
C GLY A 167 7.74 -12.99 -7.25
N PRO A 168 7.23 -14.05 -6.59
CA PRO A 168 5.79 -14.31 -6.53
C PRO A 168 4.97 -13.16 -5.94
N LEU A 169 5.51 -12.45 -4.95
CA LEU A 169 4.86 -11.29 -4.37
C LEU A 169 4.78 -10.15 -5.38
N VAL A 170 5.86 -9.83 -6.09
CA VAL A 170 5.85 -8.83 -7.17
C VAL A 170 4.69 -9.09 -8.15
N LEU A 171 4.53 -10.34 -8.60
CA LEU A 171 3.42 -10.72 -9.49
C LEU A 171 2.03 -10.52 -8.87
N LEU A 172 1.89 -10.78 -7.56
CA LEU A 172 0.64 -10.52 -6.84
C LEU A 172 0.34 -9.02 -6.79
N PHE A 173 1.34 -8.16 -6.56
CA PHE A 173 1.12 -6.71 -6.53
C PHE A 173 0.83 -6.14 -7.91
N ASP A 174 1.49 -6.66 -8.94
CA ASP A 174 1.15 -6.33 -10.33
C ASP A 174 -0.33 -6.66 -10.61
N ALA A 175 -0.80 -7.84 -10.16
CA ALA A 175 -2.20 -8.22 -10.29
C ALA A 175 -3.17 -7.37 -9.46
N ILE A 176 -2.74 -6.87 -8.29
CA ILE A 176 -3.54 -5.93 -7.48
C ILE A 176 -3.66 -4.59 -8.21
N ALA A 177 -2.56 -4.05 -8.75
CA ALA A 177 -2.58 -2.84 -9.55
C ALA A 177 -3.46 -3.01 -10.79
N ASP A 178 -3.38 -4.17 -11.46
CA ASP A 178 -4.20 -4.47 -12.64
C ASP A 178 -5.69 -4.64 -12.31
N SER A 179 -6.03 -4.95 -11.06
CA SER A 179 -7.42 -5.05 -10.59
C SER A 179 -8.10 -3.70 -10.34
N LEU A 180 -7.39 -2.59 -10.54
CA LEU A 180 -7.96 -1.26 -10.40
C LEU A 180 -9.08 -1.05 -11.42
N GLN A 181 -10.19 -0.50 -10.91
CA GLN A 181 -11.34 -0.15 -11.72
C GLN A 181 -11.77 1.28 -11.40
N PRO A 182 -12.35 1.99 -12.38
CA PRO A 182 -12.98 3.26 -12.12
C PRO A 182 -14.09 3.06 -11.08
N ALA A 183 -14.21 4.01 -10.15
CA ALA A 183 -15.38 4.03 -9.29
C ALA A 183 -16.63 4.09 -10.20
N PRO A 184 -17.69 3.31 -9.91
CA PRO A 184 -18.93 3.44 -10.67
C PRO A 184 -19.40 4.88 -10.53
N GLU A 185 -19.58 5.58 -11.66
CA GLU A 185 -20.16 6.91 -11.64
C GLU A 185 -21.53 6.77 -10.98
N GLU A 186 -21.70 7.36 -9.80
CA GLU A 186 -23.01 7.50 -9.21
C GLU A 186 -23.83 8.31 -10.21
N SER A 187 -24.61 7.61 -11.02
CA SER A 187 -25.55 8.17 -11.98
C SER A 187 -26.58 8.95 -11.19
N GLY A 188 -26.27 10.21 -10.89
CA GLY A 188 -27.18 11.23 -10.39
C GLY A 188 -28.18 11.62 -11.48
N GLY A 189 -28.84 10.64 -12.08
CA GLY A 189 -30.08 10.81 -12.82
C GLY A 189 -31.21 10.71 -11.81
N CYS A 190 -31.69 11.85 -11.31
CA CYS A 190 -33.05 11.92 -10.79
C CYS A 190 -33.97 12.06 -12.02
N PRO A 191 -34.71 11.03 -12.45
CA PRO A 191 -35.70 11.20 -13.51
C PRO A 191 -36.89 11.99 -12.94
N ASP A 192 -37.13 13.13 -13.58
CA ASP A 192 -38.43 13.72 -13.90
C ASP A 192 -39.51 13.67 -12.81
N SER A 193 -39.70 14.81 -12.15
CA SER A 193 -40.86 15.07 -11.29
C SER A 193 -42.09 15.28 -12.19
N PRO A 194 -43.15 14.46 -12.11
CA PRO A 194 -44.33 14.67 -12.94
C PRO A 194 -45.11 15.92 -12.47
N ALA A 195 -45.37 16.80 -13.44
CA ALA A 195 -46.19 18.00 -13.28
C ALA A 195 -47.55 17.68 -12.63
N ALA A 196 -47.90 18.47 -11.60
CA ALA A 196 -49.20 18.40 -10.93
C ALA A 196 -50.33 18.81 -11.88
N PRO A 197 -51.51 18.14 -11.84
CA PRO A 197 -52.66 18.54 -12.63
C PRO A 197 -53.31 19.79 -12.06
N ARG A 198 -53.63 20.74 -12.96
CA ARG A 198 -54.53 21.87 -12.67
C ARG A 198 -55.91 21.34 -12.27
N VAL A 199 -56.40 21.77 -11.10
CA VAL A 199 -57.81 21.71 -10.75
C VAL A 199 -58.34 23.14 -10.66
N THR A 200 -59.55 23.27 -11.19
CA THR A 200 -60.28 24.43 -11.69
C THR A 200 -60.70 25.41 -10.59
#